data_AF-A0A6J3DU84-F1
#
_entry.id   AF-A0A6J3DU84-F1
#
_cell.length_a   1.000
_cell.length_b   1.000
_cell.length_c   1.000
_cell.angle_alpha   90.00
_cell.angle_beta   90.00
_cell.angle_gamma   90.00
#
_symmetry.space_group_name_H-M   'P 1'
#
loop_
_entity.id
_entity.type
_entity.pdbx_description
1 polymer ?
#
loop_
_entity_poly.entity_id
_entity_poly.type
_entity_poly.pdbx_seq_one_letter_code
_entity_poly.pdbx_strand_id
1 'polypeptide(L)'
;MAKERSRKALGELLQRPGNAACADCTAPDPDWASHSLGIFICLNCSGIHRNIPQVSKVKSVRLDDWDDAQVEFMAANGNNVAKAKYESKMPPFYYKPTFLDCQLLREQWIRAKYERKEFIHSEKQEPYSAGYREGFLWKRGRDNGQFLSRKFVLSEREGALKYFNKNDAKEPKAIMKIEHLNATFQPAKIGNPHGLQITYLKDNSTRNIFVYHEDGKEIVDWFNAIRAARFHYLQVAFPGASDADLVPKLSRNYLKEGYMEKTGPKQTEGFKKRWFTMDDRRLMYFKDPLDAFARGEVFIGSKENSYKVLEGLPPSTQGNHWQHGITIVTPDRKFLFACETEDDQLEWITTFQKVISRPMLPQEYAVEAHFKHKP
;
A
#
# COMPACT_ATOMS: atom_id res chain seq x y z
N MET A 1 -14.83 15.39 41.90
CA MET A 1 -13.82 16.46 41.69
C MET A 1 -12.54 15.94 41.06
N ALA A 2 -11.88 14.91 41.60
CA ALA A 2 -10.65 14.34 41.02
C ALA A 2 -10.81 13.85 39.57
N LYS A 3 -11.86 13.06 39.28
CA LYS A 3 -12.17 12.57 37.92
C LYS A 3 -12.31 13.69 36.88
N GLU A 4 -12.95 14.79 37.26
CA GLU A 4 -13.14 15.95 36.37
C GLU A 4 -11.83 16.72 36.16
N ARG A 5 -10.99 16.82 37.21
CA ARG A 5 -9.65 17.41 37.12
C ARG A 5 -8.75 16.62 36.16
N SER A 6 -8.68 15.30 36.32
CA SER A 6 -7.88 14.43 35.43
C SER A 6 -8.37 14.51 33.99
N ARG A 7 -9.70 14.50 33.78
CA ARG A 7 -10.31 14.64 32.44
C ARG A 7 -9.94 15.97 31.77
N LYS A 8 -9.98 17.08 32.52
CA LYS A 8 -9.55 18.39 32.01
C LYS A 8 -8.07 18.39 31.65
N ALA A 9 -7.21 17.90 32.54
CA ALA A 9 -5.77 17.85 32.33
C ALA A 9 -5.40 17.01 31.09
N LEU A 10 -5.96 15.82 30.94
CA LEU A 10 -5.74 14.98 29.75
C LEU A 10 -6.28 15.64 28.48
N GLY A 11 -7.41 16.36 28.56
CA GLY A 11 -7.92 17.19 27.47
C GLY A 11 -6.93 18.25 27.02
N GLU A 12 -6.26 18.92 27.96
CA GLU A 12 -5.17 19.87 27.67
C GLU A 12 -3.95 19.16 27.06
N LEU A 13 -3.62 17.94 27.49
CA LEU A 13 -2.54 17.14 26.89
C LEU A 13 -2.81 16.79 25.43
N LEU A 14 -4.05 16.49 25.06
CA LEU A 14 -4.43 16.21 23.66
C LEU A 14 -4.23 17.43 22.75
N GLN A 15 -4.33 18.64 23.29
CA GLN A 15 -4.09 19.88 22.54
C GLN A 15 -2.59 20.20 22.35
N ARG A 16 -1.69 19.45 23.00
CA ARG A 16 -0.25 19.67 22.82
C ARG A 16 0.20 19.25 21.41
N PRO A 17 1.16 19.96 20.80
CA PRO A 17 1.73 19.58 19.52
C PRO A 17 2.20 18.12 19.50
N GLY A 18 1.85 17.40 18.44
CA GLY A 18 2.15 15.97 18.27
C GLY A 18 1.07 15.02 18.81
N ASN A 19 0.21 15.45 19.74
CA ASN A 19 -0.84 14.60 20.32
C ASN A 19 -2.18 14.68 19.57
N ALA A 20 -2.33 15.60 18.61
CA ALA A 20 -3.54 15.76 17.80
C ALA A 20 -3.81 14.60 16.82
N ALA A 21 -2.85 13.69 16.63
CA ALA A 21 -3.00 12.50 15.80
C ALA A 21 -2.48 11.28 16.56
N CYS A 22 -3.10 10.12 16.27
CA CYS A 22 -2.69 8.82 16.80
C CYS A 22 -1.20 8.57 16.56
N ALA A 23 -0.47 8.19 17.61
CA ALA A 23 0.96 7.92 17.56
C ALA A 23 1.36 6.82 16.56
N ASP A 24 0.43 5.94 16.17
CA ASP A 24 0.74 4.74 15.39
C ASP A 24 0.27 4.82 13.94
N CYS A 25 -0.97 5.26 13.70
CA CYS A 25 -1.59 5.25 12.36
C CYS A 25 -1.98 6.65 11.86
N THR A 26 -1.62 7.69 12.60
CA THR A 26 -1.90 9.10 12.27
C THR A 26 -3.39 9.44 12.08
N ALA A 27 -4.31 8.60 12.54
CA ALA A 27 -5.73 8.96 12.63
C ALA A 27 -5.89 10.23 13.47
N PRO A 28 -6.74 11.18 13.05
CA PRO A 28 -6.98 12.41 13.81
C PRO A 28 -7.67 12.10 15.15
N ASP A 29 -7.56 13.05 16.07
CA ASP A 29 -8.34 13.12 17.32
C ASP A 29 -8.30 11.84 18.18
N PRO A 30 -7.10 11.37 18.61
CA PRO A 30 -7.00 10.19 19.45
C PRO A 30 -7.71 10.38 20.80
N ASP A 31 -8.54 9.42 21.17
CA ASP A 31 -9.36 9.41 22.38
C ASP A 31 -8.95 8.31 23.39
N TRP A 32 -7.88 7.58 23.08
CA TRP A 32 -7.25 6.58 23.94
C TRP A 32 -5.80 6.95 24.24
N ALA A 33 -5.27 6.39 25.31
CA ALA A 33 -3.87 6.52 25.66
C ALA A 33 -3.29 5.22 26.20
N SER A 34 -2.03 4.96 25.89
CA SER A 34 -1.24 3.94 26.59
C SER A 34 -0.50 4.62 27.74
N HIS A 35 -0.96 4.40 28.96
CA HIS A 35 -0.39 5.03 30.15
C HIS A 35 0.89 4.33 30.65
N SER A 36 1.31 3.23 30.02
CA SER A 36 2.63 2.63 30.25
C SER A 36 3.68 3.07 29.22
N LEU A 37 3.25 3.47 28.02
CA LEU A 37 4.14 3.96 26.96
C LEU A 37 4.17 5.49 26.85
N GLY A 38 3.17 6.18 27.40
CA GLY A 38 3.11 7.65 27.39
C GLY A 38 2.65 8.20 26.03
N ILE A 39 1.73 7.52 25.34
CA ILE A 39 1.26 7.88 23.99
C ILE A 39 -0.26 8.00 23.91
N PHE A 40 -0.74 8.87 23.02
CA PHE A 40 -2.13 9.02 22.62
C PHE A 40 -2.38 8.33 21.29
N ILE A 41 -3.41 7.51 21.25
CA ILE A 41 -3.74 6.59 20.15
C ILE A 41 -5.25 6.57 19.89
N CYS A 42 -5.67 6.19 18.69
CA CYS A 42 -7.09 6.04 18.38
C CYS A 42 -7.65 4.73 18.93
N LEU A 43 -8.98 4.59 18.98
CA LEU A 43 -9.68 3.36 19.39
C LEU A 43 -9.17 2.10 18.67
N ASN A 44 -8.95 2.17 17.36
CA ASN A 44 -8.48 1.01 16.58
C ASN A 44 -7.07 0.57 17.00
N CYS A 45 -6.16 1.51 17.25
CA CYS A 45 -4.82 1.18 17.71
C CYS A 45 -4.82 0.74 19.17
N SER A 46 -5.71 1.28 20.01
CA SER A 46 -5.87 0.79 21.38
C SER A 46 -6.30 -0.68 21.41
N GLY A 47 -7.12 -1.13 20.44
CA GLY A 47 -7.43 -2.55 20.21
C GLY A 47 -6.19 -3.42 20.01
N ILE A 48 -5.27 -2.98 19.15
CA ILE A 48 -4.00 -3.69 18.89
C ILE A 48 -3.10 -3.68 20.14
N HIS A 49 -3.01 -2.55 20.84
CA HIS A 49 -2.20 -2.42 22.05
C HIS A 49 -2.68 -3.34 23.18
N ARG A 50 -3.98 -3.68 23.26
CA ARG A 50 -4.49 -4.68 24.22
C ARG A 50 -3.93 -6.08 23.97
N ASN A 51 -3.46 -6.38 22.75
CA ASN A 51 -2.88 -7.67 22.38
C ASN A 51 -1.37 -7.78 22.73
N ILE A 52 -0.80 -6.76 23.37
CA ILE A 52 0.57 -6.76 23.92
C ILE A 52 0.59 -6.24 25.39
N PRO A 53 -0.19 -6.85 26.29
CA PRO A 53 -0.43 -6.33 27.65
C PRO A 53 0.82 -6.23 28.53
N GLN A 54 1.86 -7.01 28.21
CA GLN A 54 3.17 -6.96 28.85
C GLN A 54 3.97 -5.70 28.50
N VAL A 55 3.63 -5.02 27.40
CA VAL A 55 4.28 -3.79 26.92
C VAL A 55 3.38 -2.58 27.11
N SER A 56 2.09 -2.70 26.79
CA SER A 56 1.16 -1.58 26.71
C SER A 56 -0.10 -1.79 27.57
N LYS A 57 -0.41 -0.81 28.42
CA LYS A 57 -1.67 -0.72 29.17
C LYS A 57 -2.43 0.51 28.71
N VAL A 58 -3.65 0.31 28.22
CA VAL A 58 -4.45 1.37 27.58
C VAL A 58 -5.70 1.72 28.37
N LYS A 59 -6.08 3.00 28.32
CA LYS A 59 -7.31 3.56 28.90
C LYS A 59 -7.92 4.58 27.93
N SER A 60 -9.24 4.71 27.96
CA SER A 60 -9.93 5.82 27.33
C SER A 60 -9.58 7.10 28.08
N VAL A 61 -9.23 8.15 27.33
CA VAL A 61 -8.95 9.47 27.90
C VAL A 61 -10.22 10.09 28.51
N ARG A 62 -11.39 9.71 28.01
CA ARG A 62 -12.68 10.33 28.38
C ARG A 62 -13.52 9.48 29.33
N LEU A 63 -13.46 8.16 29.22
CA LEU A 63 -14.41 7.25 29.87
C LEU A 63 -13.85 6.58 31.14
N ASP A 64 -12.54 6.31 31.17
CA ASP A 64 -11.91 5.56 32.25
C ASP A 64 -11.42 6.47 33.39
N ASP A 65 -11.17 5.87 34.56
CA ASP A 65 -10.59 6.57 35.70
C ASP A 65 -9.06 6.64 35.60
N TRP A 66 -8.53 7.82 35.91
CA TRP A 66 -7.10 8.15 35.86
C TRP A 66 -6.62 8.68 37.20
N ASP A 67 -5.53 8.11 37.70
CA ASP A 67 -4.82 8.63 38.88
C ASP A 67 -3.83 9.74 38.49
N ASP A 68 -3.42 10.53 39.48
CA ASP A 68 -2.55 11.69 39.27
C ASP A 68 -1.19 11.28 38.67
N ALA A 69 -0.62 10.15 39.12
CA ALA A 69 0.65 9.64 38.61
C ALA A 69 0.59 9.25 37.12
N GLN A 70 -0.52 8.66 36.67
CA GLN A 70 -0.74 8.37 35.25
C GLN A 70 -0.87 9.67 34.44
N VAL A 71 -1.59 10.67 34.94
CA VAL A 71 -1.74 11.97 34.26
C VAL A 71 -0.39 12.67 34.14
N GLU A 72 0.40 12.69 35.22
CA GLU A 72 1.76 13.25 35.25
C GLU A 72 2.68 12.50 34.28
N PHE A 73 2.63 11.17 34.25
CA PHE A 73 3.41 10.37 33.30
C PHE A 73 3.04 10.70 31.85
N MET A 74 1.76 10.83 31.53
CA MET A 74 1.33 11.27 30.19
C MET A 74 1.80 12.69 29.88
N ALA A 75 1.80 13.60 30.87
CA ALA A 75 2.23 14.98 30.72
C ALA A 75 3.75 15.12 30.53
N ALA A 76 4.55 14.25 31.14
CA ALA A 76 6.01 14.18 30.97
C ALA A 76 6.42 13.48 29.67
N ASN A 77 5.53 12.70 29.07
CA ASN A 77 5.72 12.02 27.79
C ASN A 77 4.84 12.68 26.70
N GLY A 78 4.21 11.87 25.85
CA GLY A 78 3.45 12.30 24.69
C GLY A 78 4.05 11.76 23.39
N ASN A 79 3.32 11.97 22.30
CA ASN A 79 3.60 11.33 21.02
C ASN A 79 4.95 11.77 20.42
N ASN A 80 5.34 13.03 20.59
CA ASN A 80 6.65 13.51 20.12
C ASN A 80 7.81 12.88 20.89
N VAL A 81 7.68 12.73 22.21
CA VAL A 81 8.70 12.06 23.05
C VAL A 81 8.82 10.60 22.66
N ALA A 82 7.69 9.92 22.48
CA ALA A 82 7.66 8.54 22.02
C ALA A 82 8.23 8.38 20.62
N LYS A 83 7.94 9.29 19.68
CA LYS A 83 8.52 9.29 18.33
C LYS A 83 10.04 9.43 18.39
N ALA A 84 10.55 10.39 19.16
CA ALA A 84 11.99 10.60 19.32
C ALA A 84 12.71 9.37 19.92
N LYS A 85 12.02 8.56 20.73
CA LYS A 85 12.56 7.34 21.34
C LYS A 85 12.40 6.11 20.45
N TYR A 86 11.16 5.76 20.12
CA TYR A 86 10.76 4.52 19.46
C TYR A 86 10.84 4.57 17.94
N GLU A 87 11.10 5.72 17.33
CA GLU A 87 11.37 5.87 15.89
C GLU A 87 12.80 6.45 15.64
N SER A 88 13.68 6.41 16.66
CA SER A 88 15.00 7.08 16.63
C SER A 88 15.93 6.60 15.50
N LYS A 89 15.91 5.31 15.19
CA LYS A 89 16.72 4.69 14.13
C LYS A 89 15.84 4.01 13.07
N MET A 90 14.71 4.63 12.72
CA MET A 90 13.82 4.10 11.69
C MET A 90 14.46 4.29 10.30
N PRO A 91 14.65 3.22 9.50
CA PRO A 91 15.16 3.36 8.15
C PRO A 91 14.22 4.19 7.25
N PRO A 92 14.73 5.05 6.35
CA PRO A 92 13.89 5.87 5.45
C PRO A 92 12.93 5.04 4.59
N PHE A 93 13.35 3.82 4.21
CA PHE A 93 12.54 2.93 3.38
C PHE A 93 11.44 2.19 4.16
N TYR A 94 11.46 2.15 5.50
CA TYR A 94 10.46 1.40 6.26
C TYR A 94 9.07 2.00 6.08
N TYR A 95 8.07 1.18 5.78
CA TYR A 95 6.70 1.66 5.55
C TYR A 95 6.02 2.05 6.86
N LYS A 96 5.64 3.33 6.98
CA LYS A 96 4.83 3.83 8.10
C LYS A 96 3.34 3.75 7.73
N PRO A 97 2.54 2.91 8.41
CA PRO A 97 1.14 2.76 8.07
C PRO A 97 0.30 3.96 8.50
N THR A 98 -0.79 4.17 7.75
CA THR A 98 -1.88 5.09 8.04
C THR A 98 -3.09 4.33 8.58
N PHE A 99 -4.13 5.06 8.98
CA PHE A 99 -5.40 4.46 9.42
C PHE A 99 -6.19 3.77 8.28
N LEU A 100 -5.83 4.03 7.02
CA LEU A 100 -6.41 3.40 5.83
C LEU A 100 -5.76 2.04 5.51
N ASP A 101 -4.59 1.75 6.08
CA ASP A 101 -3.88 0.51 5.83
C ASP A 101 -4.53 -0.69 6.55
N CYS A 102 -4.27 -1.87 6.01
CA CYS A 102 -4.77 -3.12 6.57
C CYS A 102 -4.30 -3.33 8.01
N GLN A 103 -5.06 -4.13 8.76
CA GLN A 103 -4.77 -4.42 10.17
C GLN A 103 -3.34 -4.95 10.38
N LEU A 104 -2.87 -5.82 9.49
CA LEU A 104 -1.53 -6.40 9.56
C LEU A 104 -0.43 -5.32 9.62
N LEU A 105 -0.47 -4.33 8.71
CA LEU A 105 0.55 -3.29 8.65
C LEU A 105 0.55 -2.45 9.93
N ARG A 106 -0.63 -2.07 10.42
CA ARG A 106 -0.78 -1.31 11.68
C ARG A 106 -0.30 -2.13 12.89
N GLU A 107 -0.65 -3.41 12.95
CA GLU A 107 -0.23 -4.29 14.04
C GLU A 107 1.28 -4.49 14.06
N GLN A 108 1.88 -4.84 12.92
CA GLN A 108 3.32 -5.10 12.86
C GLN A 108 4.15 -3.84 13.08
N TRP A 109 3.62 -2.66 12.73
CA TRP A 109 4.23 -1.37 13.09
C TRP A 109 4.25 -1.13 14.60
N ILE A 110 3.12 -1.33 15.29
CA ILE A 110 3.02 -1.20 16.75
C ILE A 110 3.97 -2.19 17.44
N ARG A 111 3.98 -3.45 17.00
CA ARG A 111 4.90 -4.47 17.53
C ARG A 111 6.36 -4.16 17.24
N ALA A 112 6.70 -3.68 16.04
CA ALA A 112 8.07 -3.29 15.69
C ALA A 112 8.58 -2.16 16.60
N LYS A 113 7.76 -1.13 16.85
CA LYS A 113 8.11 0.01 17.70
C LYS A 113 8.28 -0.38 19.17
N TYR A 114 7.27 -1.02 19.76
CA TYR A 114 7.17 -1.10 21.22
C TYR A 114 7.54 -2.46 21.80
N GLU A 115 7.15 -3.54 21.13
CA GLU A 115 7.39 -4.92 21.59
C GLU A 115 8.80 -5.38 21.20
N ARG A 116 9.14 -5.27 19.92
CA ARG A 116 10.42 -5.72 19.37
C ARG A 116 11.50 -4.64 19.44
N LYS A 117 11.10 -3.36 19.49
CA LYS A 117 12.00 -2.19 19.58
C LYS A 117 13.03 -2.13 18.45
N GLU A 118 12.59 -2.46 17.24
CA GLU A 118 13.45 -2.56 16.06
C GLU A 118 14.11 -1.22 15.70
N PHE A 119 13.45 -0.10 15.94
CA PHE A 119 13.98 1.23 15.64
C PHE A 119 14.78 1.85 16.79
N ILE A 120 15.07 1.07 17.83
CA ILE A 120 16.03 1.40 18.90
C ILE A 120 17.31 0.56 18.70
N HIS A 121 17.12 -0.71 18.32
CA HIS A 121 18.14 -1.75 18.18
C HIS A 121 18.32 -2.13 16.71
N SER A 122 19.29 -1.48 16.04
CA SER A 122 19.53 -1.62 14.60
C SER A 122 19.84 -3.05 14.16
N GLU A 123 20.44 -3.86 15.03
CA GLU A 123 20.70 -5.28 14.77
C GLU A 123 19.44 -6.09 14.49
N LYS A 124 18.28 -5.63 14.96
CA LYS A 124 16.98 -6.27 14.69
C LYS A 124 16.43 -5.93 13.31
N GLN A 125 17.06 -5.00 12.60
CA GLN A 125 16.66 -4.55 11.25
C GLN A 125 17.37 -5.35 10.15
N GLU A 126 18.42 -6.12 10.49
CA GLU A 126 19.17 -6.98 9.57
C GLU A 126 18.28 -7.83 8.65
N PRO A 127 17.19 -8.48 9.14
CA PRO A 127 16.35 -9.34 8.29
C PRO A 127 15.74 -8.66 7.05
N TYR A 128 15.63 -7.33 7.05
CA TYR A 128 15.09 -6.55 5.93
C TYR A 128 16.01 -5.41 5.45
N SER A 129 17.20 -5.26 6.04
CA SER A 129 18.13 -4.15 5.73
C SER A 129 19.47 -4.62 5.16
N ALA A 130 19.79 -5.92 5.22
CA ALA A 130 21.08 -6.46 4.79
C ALA A 130 21.31 -6.51 3.27
N GLY A 131 20.34 -6.07 2.45
CA GLY A 131 20.39 -6.15 0.98
C GLY A 131 20.31 -7.57 0.39
N TYR A 132 20.10 -8.56 1.25
CA TYR A 132 19.85 -9.95 0.88
C TYR A 132 18.81 -10.55 1.83
N ARG A 133 17.80 -11.22 1.27
CA ARG A 133 16.80 -11.96 2.04
C ARG A 133 16.38 -13.21 1.29
N GLU A 134 16.35 -14.35 1.97
CA GLU A 134 15.78 -15.57 1.43
C GLU A 134 14.81 -16.21 2.41
N GLY A 135 13.89 -17.02 1.90
CA GLY A 135 12.88 -17.66 2.72
C GLY A 135 11.75 -18.25 1.87
N PHE A 136 10.85 -18.94 2.54
CA PHE A 136 9.71 -19.57 1.90
C PHE A 136 8.48 -18.68 1.99
N LEU A 137 7.76 -18.55 0.88
CA LEU A 137 6.44 -17.92 0.84
C LEU A 137 5.45 -18.87 0.20
N TRP A 138 4.22 -18.87 0.72
CA TRP A 138 3.10 -19.53 0.08
C TRP A 138 2.72 -18.71 -1.14
N LYS A 139 2.99 -19.24 -2.33
CA LYS A 139 2.78 -18.55 -3.60
C LYS A 139 1.64 -19.17 -4.38
N ARG A 140 0.70 -18.34 -4.81
CA ARG A 140 -0.38 -18.76 -5.70
C ARG A 140 0.16 -19.21 -7.07
N GLY A 141 -0.28 -20.36 -7.54
CA GLY A 141 -0.07 -20.84 -8.90
C GLY A 141 -0.81 -19.99 -9.92
N ARG A 142 -0.34 -20.01 -11.17
CA ARG A 142 -0.82 -19.13 -12.25
C ARG A 142 -2.30 -19.34 -12.55
N ASP A 143 -2.69 -20.59 -12.78
CA ASP A 143 -4.02 -20.93 -13.32
C ASP A 143 -4.80 -21.91 -12.42
N ASN A 144 -4.14 -22.56 -11.46
CA ASN A 144 -4.70 -23.70 -10.72
C ASN A 144 -5.34 -23.36 -9.36
N GLY A 145 -5.39 -22.09 -8.95
CA GLY A 145 -5.97 -21.73 -7.65
C GLY A 145 -5.03 -21.84 -6.45
N GLN A 146 -4.14 -22.82 -6.47
CA GLN A 146 -3.45 -23.32 -5.29
C GLN A 146 -2.27 -22.47 -4.86
N PHE A 147 -2.09 -22.33 -3.54
CA PHE A 147 -0.87 -21.81 -2.94
C PHE A 147 0.09 -22.95 -2.65
N LEU A 148 1.35 -22.79 -3.05
CA LEU A 148 2.40 -23.76 -2.80
C LEU A 148 3.62 -23.03 -2.25
N SER A 149 4.31 -23.67 -1.30
CA SER A 149 5.54 -23.12 -0.71
C SER A 149 6.64 -22.99 -1.78
N ARG A 150 7.25 -21.81 -1.88
CA ARG A 150 8.31 -21.51 -2.86
C ARG A 150 9.42 -20.74 -2.17
N LYS A 151 10.68 -21.09 -2.46
CA LYS A 151 11.83 -20.31 -2.01
C LYS A 151 11.88 -19.01 -2.82
N PHE A 152 11.91 -17.88 -2.14
CA PHE A 152 12.19 -16.56 -2.69
C PHE A 152 13.57 -16.10 -2.23
N VAL A 153 14.25 -15.35 -3.09
CA VAL A 153 15.54 -14.71 -2.82
C VAL A 153 15.49 -13.30 -3.37
N LEU A 154 15.57 -12.29 -2.51
CA LEU A 154 15.81 -10.90 -2.88
C LEU A 154 17.30 -10.63 -2.73
N SER A 155 17.93 -10.11 -3.79
CA SER A 155 19.33 -9.69 -3.77
C SER A 155 19.48 -8.34 -4.44
N GLU A 156 19.93 -7.35 -3.69
CA GLU A 156 20.28 -6.03 -4.21
C GLU A 156 21.49 -6.10 -5.14
N ARG A 157 22.48 -6.92 -4.78
CA ARG A 157 23.68 -7.17 -5.60
C ARG A 157 23.32 -7.68 -7.00
N GLU A 158 22.33 -8.56 -7.10
CA GLU A 158 21.85 -9.08 -8.39
C GLU A 158 20.75 -8.22 -9.03
N GLY A 159 20.29 -7.17 -8.34
CA GLY A 159 19.25 -6.29 -8.85
C GLY A 159 17.86 -6.94 -8.96
N ALA A 160 17.57 -8.04 -8.23
CA ALA A 160 16.40 -8.86 -8.50
C ALA A 160 15.78 -9.57 -7.29
N LEU A 161 14.46 -9.79 -7.39
CA LEU A 161 13.71 -10.79 -6.63
C LEU A 161 13.54 -12.05 -7.50
N LYS A 162 13.97 -13.19 -6.99
CA LYS A 162 13.92 -14.48 -7.66
C LYS A 162 13.03 -15.43 -6.86
N TYR A 163 12.43 -16.41 -7.55
CA TYR A 163 11.82 -17.54 -6.85
C TYR A 163 12.08 -18.85 -7.58
N PHE A 164 12.09 -19.93 -6.80
CA PHE A 164 12.38 -21.28 -7.27
C PHE A 164 11.12 -22.13 -7.14
N ASN A 165 10.85 -22.99 -8.13
CA ASN A 165 9.69 -23.89 -8.11
C ASN A 165 9.86 -25.08 -7.16
N LYS A 166 11.11 -25.49 -6.92
CA LYS A 166 11.53 -26.55 -6.00
C LYS A 166 12.76 -26.06 -5.21
N ASN A 167 13.01 -26.65 -4.06
CA ASN A 167 14.08 -26.21 -3.15
C ASN A 167 15.48 -26.51 -3.69
N ASP A 168 15.61 -27.60 -4.44
CA ASP A 168 16.82 -28.13 -5.06
C ASP A 168 17.04 -27.59 -6.49
N ALA A 169 16.17 -26.70 -6.98
CA ALA A 169 16.29 -26.14 -8.32
C ALA A 169 17.56 -25.28 -8.44
N LYS A 170 18.43 -25.63 -9.38
CA LYS A 170 19.66 -24.87 -9.68
C LYS A 170 19.39 -23.50 -10.29
N GLU A 171 18.28 -23.37 -11.01
CA GLU A 171 17.90 -22.14 -11.70
C GLU A 171 16.58 -21.57 -11.19
N PRO A 172 16.46 -20.24 -11.07
CA PRO A 172 15.22 -19.60 -10.65
C PRO A 172 14.13 -19.79 -11.71
N LYS A 173 12.89 -20.02 -11.25
CA LYS A 173 11.73 -20.11 -12.14
C LYS A 173 11.36 -18.76 -12.75
N ALA A 174 11.64 -17.67 -12.03
CA ALA A 174 11.54 -16.31 -12.55
C ALA A 174 12.55 -15.40 -11.85
N ILE A 175 13.02 -14.40 -12.59
CA ILE A 175 13.87 -13.32 -12.13
C ILE A 175 13.09 -12.02 -12.37
N MET A 176 12.81 -11.27 -11.31
CA MET A 176 12.02 -10.04 -11.35
C MET A 176 12.94 -8.89 -10.96
N LYS A 177 13.30 -8.04 -11.93
CA LYS A 177 14.22 -6.93 -11.68
C LYS A 177 13.59 -5.88 -10.75
N ILE A 178 14.38 -5.36 -9.81
CA ILE A 178 13.95 -4.37 -8.82
C ILE A 178 13.37 -3.11 -9.48
N GLU A 179 13.92 -2.69 -10.62
CA GLU A 179 13.45 -1.52 -11.38
C GLU A 179 11.94 -1.53 -11.69
N HIS A 180 11.36 -2.72 -11.87
CA HIS A 180 9.95 -2.90 -12.26
C HIS A 180 9.10 -3.53 -11.17
N LEU A 181 9.66 -3.82 -9.98
CA LEU A 181 8.90 -4.38 -8.87
C LEU A 181 7.98 -3.33 -8.24
N ASN A 182 6.78 -3.77 -7.91
CA ASN A 182 5.90 -3.14 -6.94
C ASN A 182 5.35 -4.21 -5.99
N ALA A 183 4.98 -3.80 -4.77
CA ALA A 183 4.36 -4.67 -3.79
C ALA A 183 3.28 -3.89 -3.03
N THR A 184 2.12 -4.49 -2.81
CA THR A 184 1.03 -3.90 -2.03
C THR A 184 0.26 -5.00 -1.29
N PHE A 185 -0.12 -4.73 -0.03
CA PHE A 185 -0.91 -5.67 0.75
C PHE A 185 -2.36 -5.69 0.24
N GLN A 186 -2.86 -6.89 -0.04
CA GLN A 186 -4.15 -7.13 -0.70
C GLN A 186 -4.93 -8.26 0.00
N PRO A 187 -5.14 -8.18 1.33
CA PRO A 187 -5.63 -9.30 2.10
C PRO A 187 -7.05 -9.75 1.71
N ALA A 188 -7.96 -8.80 1.47
CA ALA A 188 -9.32 -9.08 1.05
C ALA A 188 -9.38 -9.75 -0.33
N LYS A 189 -8.61 -9.23 -1.30
CA LYS A 189 -8.51 -9.78 -2.65
C LYS A 189 -7.93 -11.19 -2.67
N ILE A 190 -6.91 -11.43 -1.86
CA ILE A 190 -6.17 -12.71 -1.79
C ILE A 190 -6.93 -13.73 -0.94
N GLY A 191 -7.82 -13.30 -0.04
CA GLY A 191 -8.50 -14.16 0.91
C GLY A 191 -7.60 -14.63 2.06
N ASN A 192 -6.58 -13.84 2.42
CA ASN A 192 -5.64 -14.14 3.50
C ASN A 192 -5.20 -12.83 4.18
N PRO A 193 -5.21 -12.73 5.53
CA PRO A 193 -4.86 -11.50 6.24
C PRO A 193 -3.41 -11.03 5.98
N HIS A 194 -2.54 -11.93 5.54
CA HIS A 194 -1.13 -11.71 5.21
C HIS A 194 -0.87 -11.69 3.69
N GLY A 195 -1.93 -11.56 2.88
CA GLY A 195 -1.83 -11.52 1.43
C GLY A 195 -1.08 -10.29 0.93
N LEU A 196 0.02 -10.52 0.22
CA LEU A 196 0.82 -9.52 -0.49
C LEU A 196 0.75 -9.78 -1.99
N GLN A 197 0.38 -8.75 -2.76
CA GLN A 197 0.44 -8.75 -4.21
C GLN A 197 1.76 -8.10 -4.65
N ILE A 198 2.59 -8.87 -5.35
CA ILE A 198 3.81 -8.39 -6.00
C ILE A 198 3.51 -8.30 -7.50
N THR A 199 3.84 -7.17 -8.10
CA THR A 199 3.73 -6.99 -9.55
C THR A 199 5.09 -6.65 -10.16
N TYR A 200 5.30 -7.11 -11.38
CA TYR A 200 6.47 -6.77 -12.17
C TYR A 200 6.14 -6.74 -13.66
N LEU A 201 6.97 -6.06 -14.44
CA LEU A 201 6.86 -6.07 -15.90
C LEU A 201 7.56 -7.32 -16.46
N LYS A 202 6.79 -8.15 -17.16
CA LYS A 202 7.30 -9.26 -17.97
C LYS A 202 6.89 -9.02 -19.42
N ASP A 203 7.86 -8.88 -20.32
CA ASP A 203 7.62 -8.64 -21.75
C ASP A 203 6.68 -7.43 -21.97
N ASN A 204 6.91 -6.36 -21.19
CA ASN A 204 6.10 -5.14 -21.15
C ASN A 204 4.60 -5.37 -20.75
N SER A 205 4.26 -6.50 -20.14
CA SER A 205 2.97 -6.74 -19.50
C SER A 205 3.12 -6.90 -17.99
N THR A 206 2.17 -6.36 -17.23
CA THR A 206 2.16 -6.53 -15.79
C THR A 206 1.81 -7.97 -15.43
N ARG A 207 2.71 -8.62 -14.69
CA ARG A 207 2.50 -9.94 -14.09
C ARG A 207 2.20 -9.80 -12.59
N ASN A 208 1.05 -10.32 -12.16
CA ASN A 208 0.69 -10.49 -10.77
C ASN A 208 1.28 -11.77 -10.16
N ILE A 209 1.82 -11.64 -8.95
CA ILE A 209 2.25 -12.72 -8.07
C ILE A 209 1.58 -12.49 -6.71
N PHE A 210 0.77 -13.45 -6.28
CA PHE A 210 0.09 -13.39 -4.98
C PHE A 210 0.80 -14.33 -4.02
N VAL A 211 1.24 -13.80 -2.89
CA VAL A 211 1.97 -14.53 -1.85
C VAL A 211 1.42 -14.22 -0.47
N TYR A 212 1.67 -15.10 0.48
CA TYR A 212 1.52 -14.80 1.91
C TYR A 212 2.57 -15.57 2.72
N HIS A 213 2.68 -15.21 3.99
CA HIS A 213 3.38 -16.00 5.00
C HIS A 213 2.43 -16.19 6.20
N GLU A 214 2.56 -17.29 6.94
CA GLU A 214 1.71 -17.56 8.11
C GLU A 214 2.04 -16.60 9.26
N ASP A 215 3.31 -16.26 9.44
CA ASP A 215 3.75 -15.18 10.31
C ASP A 215 3.61 -13.81 9.62
N GLY A 216 2.84 -12.92 10.26
CA GLY A 216 2.63 -11.55 9.81
C GLY A 216 3.90 -10.69 9.86
N LYS A 217 4.82 -10.93 10.80
CA LYS A 217 6.11 -10.24 10.83
C LYS A 217 6.91 -10.58 9.57
N GLU A 218 7.04 -11.86 9.24
CA GLU A 218 7.86 -12.30 8.11
C GLU A 218 7.41 -11.69 6.77
N ILE A 219 6.09 -11.60 6.51
CA ILE A 219 5.61 -10.98 5.26
C ILE A 219 5.81 -9.46 5.25
N VAL A 220 5.71 -8.79 6.40
CA VAL A 220 5.98 -7.35 6.51
C VAL A 220 7.48 -7.06 6.38
N ASP A 221 8.34 -7.93 6.91
CA ASP A 221 9.79 -7.87 6.70
C ASP A 221 10.13 -8.06 5.21
N TRP A 222 9.48 -9.01 4.51
CA TRP A 222 9.62 -9.15 3.05
C TRP A 222 9.21 -7.89 2.29
N PHE A 223 8.08 -7.28 2.67
CA PHE A 223 7.60 -6.04 2.06
C PHE A 223 8.58 -4.89 2.26
N ASN A 224 9.11 -4.71 3.48
CA ASN A 224 10.09 -3.67 3.77
C ASN A 224 11.46 -3.96 3.13
N ALA A 225 11.86 -5.23 2.99
CA ALA A 225 13.07 -5.61 2.26
C ALA A 225 12.96 -5.26 0.77
N ILE A 226 11.81 -5.51 0.14
CA ILE A 226 11.54 -5.07 -1.24
C ILE A 226 11.64 -3.54 -1.34
N ARG A 227 11.10 -2.82 -0.36
CA ARG A 227 11.21 -1.34 -0.31
C ARG A 227 12.64 -0.86 -0.13
N ALA A 228 13.46 -1.52 0.69
CA ALA A 228 14.89 -1.24 0.86
C ALA A 228 15.64 -1.40 -0.47
N ALA A 229 15.44 -2.54 -1.13
CA ALA A 229 16.05 -2.82 -2.42
C ALA A 229 15.65 -1.81 -3.50
N ARG A 230 14.37 -1.42 -3.52
CA ARG A 230 13.85 -0.33 -4.37
C ARG A 230 14.49 1.02 -4.04
N PHE A 231 14.73 1.31 -2.76
CA PHE A 231 15.30 2.58 -2.32
C PHE A 231 16.74 2.73 -2.79
N HIS A 232 17.57 1.72 -2.57
CA HIS A 232 18.96 1.73 -3.05
C HIS A 232 19.04 1.77 -4.57
N TYR A 233 18.17 1.04 -5.29
CA TYR A 233 18.07 1.15 -6.75
C TYR A 233 17.78 2.60 -7.19
N LEU A 234 16.80 3.26 -6.57
CA LEU A 234 16.43 4.62 -6.95
C LEU A 234 17.49 5.67 -6.59
N GLN A 235 18.22 5.49 -5.49
CA GLN A 235 19.35 6.37 -5.16
C GLN A 235 20.44 6.33 -6.23
N VAL A 236 20.70 5.15 -6.80
CA VAL A 236 21.65 4.98 -7.91
C VAL A 236 21.07 5.53 -9.23
N ALA A 237 19.80 5.25 -9.51
CA ALA A 237 19.15 5.66 -10.77
C ALA A 237 18.86 7.18 -10.84
N PHE A 238 18.74 7.85 -9.69
CA PHE A 238 18.43 9.27 -9.59
C PHE A 238 19.41 9.96 -8.62
N PRO A 239 20.70 10.08 -9.00
CA PRO A 239 21.69 10.72 -8.14
C PRO A 239 21.29 12.17 -7.86
N GLY A 240 21.22 12.54 -6.58
CA GLY A 240 20.80 13.88 -6.13
C GLY A 240 19.33 14.02 -5.75
N ALA A 241 18.49 13.00 -5.95
CA ALA A 241 17.13 12.98 -5.40
C ALA A 241 17.18 12.81 -3.88
N SER A 242 16.33 13.55 -3.15
CA SER A 242 16.25 13.43 -1.69
C SER A 242 15.45 12.18 -1.29
N ASP A 243 15.62 11.71 -0.05
CA ASP A 243 14.81 10.62 0.50
C ASP A 243 13.30 10.92 0.39
N ALA A 244 12.90 12.18 0.59
CA ALA A 244 11.51 12.61 0.45
C ALA A 244 10.97 12.44 -0.99
N ASP A 245 11.84 12.55 -2.00
CA ASP A 245 11.47 12.34 -3.40
C ASP A 245 11.42 10.85 -3.79
N LEU A 246 12.17 10.00 -3.08
CA LEU A 246 12.34 8.58 -3.38
C LEU A 246 11.36 7.69 -2.62
N VAL A 247 11.11 7.97 -1.34
CA VAL A 247 10.25 7.15 -0.46
C VAL A 247 8.84 6.89 -1.04
N PRO A 248 8.17 7.87 -1.68
CA PRO A 248 6.87 7.64 -2.32
C PRO A 248 6.91 6.67 -3.53
N LYS A 249 8.10 6.40 -4.09
CA LYS A 249 8.30 5.57 -5.31
C LYS A 249 8.70 4.12 -5.00
N LEU A 250 8.94 3.79 -3.73
CA LEU A 250 9.44 2.47 -3.31
C LEU A 250 8.42 1.36 -3.54
N SER A 251 7.19 1.61 -3.10
CA SER A 251 6.01 0.77 -3.32
C SER A 251 4.80 1.67 -3.45
N ARG A 252 3.83 1.25 -4.26
CA ARG A 252 2.62 2.03 -4.55
C ARG A 252 1.39 1.17 -4.29
N ASN A 253 0.52 1.67 -3.42
CA ASN A 253 -0.85 1.18 -3.35
C ASN A 253 -1.62 1.65 -4.59
N TYR A 254 -2.61 0.87 -4.99
CA TYR A 254 -3.44 1.24 -6.13
C TYR A 254 -4.36 2.41 -5.77
N LEU A 255 -4.52 3.34 -6.70
CA LEU A 255 -5.31 4.56 -6.49
C LEU A 255 -6.80 4.23 -6.32
N LYS A 256 -7.29 3.30 -7.13
CA LYS A 256 -8.61 2.67 -7.01
C LYS A 256 -8.59 1.31 -7.67
N GLU A 257 -9.40 0.41 -7.14
CA GLU A 257 -9.72 -0.88 -7.75
C GLU A 257 -11.21 -1.14 -7.65
N GLY A 258 -11.73 -2.00 -8.52
CA GLY A 258 -13.14 -2.35 -8.52
C GLY A 258 -13.60 -2.91 -9.84
N TYR A 259 -14.82 -3.44 -9.88
CA TYR A 259 -15.42 -3.87 -11.13
C TYR A 259 -15.96 -2.68 -11.92
N MET A 260 -15.78 -2.71 -13.24
CA MET A 260 -16.50 -1.89 -14.23
C MET A 260 -16.87 -2.78 -15.42
N GLU A 261 -17.93 -2.45 -16.14
CA GLU A 261 -18.14 -2.99 -17.48
C GLU A 261 -17.32 -2.21 -18.50
N LYS A 262 -16.86 -2.88 -19.57
CA LYS A 262 -16.19 -2.22 -20.71
C LYS A 262 -16.56 -2.85 -22.05
N THR A 263 -16.58 -2.05 -23.11
CA THR A 263 -16.69 -2.53 -24.51
C THR A 263 -15.31 -2.57 -25.21
N GLY A 264 -15.25 -3.10 -26.43
CA GLY A 264 -14.06 -3.18 -27.26
C GLY A 264 -13.75 -1.88 -28.01
N PRO A 265 -12.71 -1.90 -28.88
CA PRO A 265 -12.28 -0.72 -29.62
C PRO A 265 -13.32 -0.18 -30.60
N LYS A 266 -14.20 -1.03 -31.15
CA LYS A 266 -15.26 -0.61 -32.08
C LYS A 266 -16.47 -0.01 -31.36
N GLN A 267 -16.55 -0.17 -30.03
CA GLN A 267 -17.64 0.30 -29.16
C GLN A 267 -18.99 -0.34 -29.45
N THR A 268 -19.04 -1.29 -30.38
CA THR A 268 -20.21 -2.10 -30.74
C THR A 268 -20.11 -3.52 -30.20
N GLU A 269 -18.93 -3.91 -29.69
CA GLU A 269 -18.79 -5.17 -28.98
C GLU A 269 -19.59 -5.13 -27.66
N GLY A 270 -20.17 -6.25 -27.26
CA GLY A 270 -20.89 -6.33 -25.99
C GLY A 270 -20.02 -5.95 -24.79
N PHE A 271 -20.61 -5.25 -23.83
CA PHE A 271 -19.93 -4.89 -22.59
C PHE A 271 -19.58 -6.13 -21.77
N LYS A 272 -18.42 -6.11 -21.12
CA LYS A 272 -17.95 -7.20 -20.28
C LYS A 272 -17.47 -6.65 -18.93
N LYS A 273 -17.98 -7.22 -17.83
CA LYS A 273 -17.49 -6.96 -16.47
C LYS A 273 -16.02 -7.36 -16.34
N ARG A 274 -15.18 -6.45 -15.83
CA ARG A 274 -13.75 -6.64 -15.59
C ARG A 274 -13.35 -6.03 -14.27
N TRP A 275 -12.39 -6.64 -13.59
CA TRP A 275 -11.75 -6.04 -12.43
C TRP A 275 -10.71 -5.03 -12.91
N PHE A 276 -10.82 -3.77 -12.51
CA PHE A 276 -9.88 -2.72 -12.86
C PHE A 276 -8.97 -2.41 -11.67
N THR A 277 -7.71 -2.09 -11.99
CA THR A 277 -6.70 -1.65 -11.03
C THR A 277 -5.99 -0.42 -11.61
N MET A 278 -6.02 0.70 -10.89
CA MET A 278 -5.30 1.92 -11.25
C MET A 278 -3.97 2.01 -10.49
N ASP A 279 -2.87 1.65 -11.15
CA ASP A 279 -1.50 1.78 -10.61
C ASP A 279 -0.85 3.02 -11.24
N ASP A 280 -0.91 4.14 -10.52
CA ASP A 280 -0.39 5.42 -10.96
C ASP A 280 -0.98 5.89 -12.31
N ARG A 281 -0.27 5.75 -13.43
CA ARG A 281 -0.79 6.04 -14.79
C ARG A 281 -1.22 4.80 -15.58
N ARG A 282 -1.09 3.60 -15.00
CA ARG A 282 -1.39 2.34 -15.68
C ARG A 282 -2.73 1.79 -15.19
N LEU A 283 -3.75 1.91 -16.02
CA LEU A 283 -5.04 1.26 -15.81
C LEU A 283 -5.00 -0.16 -16.37
N MET A 284 -5.14 -1.16 -15.52
CA MET A 284 -5.13 -2.58 -15.90
C MET A 284 -6.53 -3.15 -15.71
N TYR A 285 -6.95 -4.06 -16.60
CA TYR A 285 -8.22 -4.76 -16.42
C TYR A 285 -8.08 -6.28 -16.57
N PHE A 286 -8.74 -7.01 -15.69
CA PHE A 286 -8.64 -8.46 -15.52
C PHE A 286 -10.00 -9.12 -15.65
N LYS A 287 -10.05 -10.41 -15.99
CA LYS A 287 -11.31 -11.15 -15.93
C LYS A 287 -11.66 -11.39 -14.46
N ASP A 288 -10.69 -11.89 -13.72
CA ASP A 288 -10.76 -12.18 -12.29
C ASP A 288 -9.66 -11.40 -11.54
N PRO A 289 -9.89 -10.90 -10.32
CA PRO A 289 -8.94 -10.04 -9.61
C PRO A 289 -7.62 -10.76 -9.26
N LEU A 290 -7.63 -12.09 -9.24
CA LEU A 290 -6.46 -12.94 -9.00
C LEU A 290 -5.83 -13.48 -10.30
N ASP A 291 -6.22 -12.95 -11.46
CA ASP A 291 -5.58 -13.29 -12.73
C ASP A 291 -4.10 -12.91 -12.71
N ALA A 292 -3.27 -13.81 -13.25
CA ALA A 292 -1.83 -13.58 -13.35
C ALA A 292 -1.46 -12.43 -14.31
N PHE A 293 -2.25 -12.18 -15.35
CA PHE A 293 -1.99 -11.16 -16.36
C PHE A 293 -3.26 -10.38 -16.67
N ALA A 294 -3.09 -9.09 -16.98
CA ALA A 294 -4.19 -8.26 -17.42
C ALA A 294 -4.69 -8.74 -18.79
N ARG A 295 -6.01 -8.58 -19.03
CA ARG A 295 -6.62 -8.74 -20.36
C ARG A 295 -6.28 -7.56 -21.27
N GLY A 296 -5.88 -6.45 -20.68
CA GLY A 296 -5.29 -5.32 -21.35
C GLY A 296 -4.95 -4.22 -20.36
N GLU A 297 -4.15 -3.27 -20.85
CA GLU A 297 -3.56 -2.21 -20.06
C GLU A 297 -3.68 -0.91 -20.85
N VAL A 298 -3.93 0.19 -20.15
CA VAL A 298 -4.12 1.50 -20.74
C VAL A 298 -3.25 2.48 -19.98
N PHE A 299 -2.47 3.28 -20.72
CA PHE A 299 -1.77 4.42 -20.14
C PHE A 299 -2.73 5.60 -20.04
N ILE A 300 -2.76 6.26 -18.88
CA ILE A 300 -3.54 7.47 -18.60
C ILE A 300 -2.57 8.63 -18.45
N GLY A 301 -2.33 9.34 -19.55
CA GLY A 301 -1.46 10.52 -19.59
C GLY A 301 -2.12 11.76 -18.99
N SER A 302 -1.56 12.93 -19.28
CA SER A 302 -2.08 14.20 -18.79
C SER A 302 -2.98 14.91 -19.79
N LYS A 303 -3.69 15.94 -19.32
CA LYS A 303 -4.54 16.80 -20.16
C LYS A 303 -3.77 17.50 -21.28
N GLU A 304 -2.50 17.84 -21.05
CA GLU A 304 -1.60 18.45 -22.05
C GLU A 304 -1.30 17.48 -23.20
N ASN A 305 -1.39 16.18 -22.93
CA ASN A 305 -1.20 15.10 -23.90
C ASN A 305 -2.54 14.54 -24.42
N SER A 306 -3.60 15.36 -24.43
CA SER A 306 -4.93 15.03 -24.97
C SER A 306 -5.67 13.90 -24.26
N TYR A 307 -5.34 13.61 -23.00
CA TYR A 307 -6.13 12.72 -22.15
C TYR A 307 -7.27 13.47 -21.47
N LYS A 308 -8.48 12.90 -21.48
CA LYS A 308 -9.66 13.46 -20.81
C LYS A 308 -10.52 12.36 -20.19
N VAL A 309 -11.20 12.69 -19.10
CA VAL A 309 -12.27 11.87 -18.53
C VAL A 309 -13.56 12.67 -18.59
N LEU A 310 -14.63 12.02 -19.06
CA LEU A 310 -15.97 12.58 -19.16
C LEU A 310 -16.93 11.66 -18.41
N GLU A 311 -17.89 12.28 -17.75
CA GLU A 311 -19.03 11.60 -17.16
C GLU A 311 -20.03 11.17 -18.26
N GLY A 312 -20.55 9.96 -18.15
CA GLY A 312 -21.51 9.39 -19.09
C GLY A 312 -20.88 8.66 -20.28
N LEU A 313 -21.77 8.07 -21.09
CA LEU A 313 -21.46 7.37 -22.34
C LEU A 313 -21.97 8.19 -23.53
N PRO A 314 -21.37 8.05 -24.73
CA PRO A 314 -21.93 8.61 -25.95
C PRO A 314 -23.38 8.15 -26.17
N PRO A 315 -24.29 8.99 -26.70
CA PRO A 315 -25.71 8.62 -26.89
C PRO A 315 -25.94 7.39 -27.79
N SER A 316 -24.99 7.08 -28.67
CA SER A 316 -25.04 5.92 -29.57
C SER A 316 -24.63 4.59 -28.91
N THR A 317 -24.24 4.61 -27.63
CA THR A 317 -23.73 3.43 -26.93
C THR A 317 -24.88 2.48 -26.59
N GLN A 318 -24.67 1.19 -26.83
CA GLN A 318 -25.65 0.14 -26.53
C GLN A 318 -24.96 -1.06 -25.85
N GLY A 319 -25.75 -1.86 -25.14
CA GLY A 319 -25.31 -3.16 -24.60
C GLY A 319 -24.60 -3.13 -23.25
N ASN A 320 -24.52 -1.97 -22.57
CA ASN A 320 -24.16 -1.89 -21.15
C ASN A 320 -25.38 -2.18 -20.26
N HIS A 321 -25.16 -2.88 -19.15
CA HIS A 321 -26.19 -3.14 -18.14
C HIS A 321 -26.09 -2.14 -16.99
N TRP A 322 -24.86 -1.75 -16.65
CA TRP A 322 -24.58 -0.76 -15.63
C TRP A 322 -24.82 0.65 -16.18
N GLN A 323 -25.46 1.50 -15.38
CA GLN A 323 -26.06 2.77 -15.83
C GLN A 323 -25.10 3.96 -15.72
N HIS A 324 -24.08 3.86 -14.87
CA HIS A 324 -23.22 4.98 -14.51
C HIS A 324 -21.97 5.02 -15.40
N GLY A 325 -22.05 5.74 -16.51
CA GLY A 325 -21.04 5.75 -17.58
C GLY A 325 -19.78 6.57 -17.30
N ILE A 326 -18.63 6.13 -17.81
CA ILE A 326 -17.38 6.91 -17.84
C ILE A 326 -16.76 6.78 -19.23
N THR A 327 -16.41 7.92 -19.84
CA THR A 327 -15.67 7.96 -21.10
C THR A 327 -14.26 8.49 -20.88
N ILE A 328 -13.25 7.64 -21.13
CA ILE A 328 -11.85 8.06 -21.15
C ILE A 328 -11.42 8.30 -22.60
N VAL A 329 -11.00 9.51 -22.90
CA VAL A 329 -10.44 9.89 -24.19
C VAL A 329 -8.92 9.84 -24.08
N THR A 330 -8.29 9.09 -24.99
CA THR A 330 -6.84 9.06 -25.20
C THR A 330 -6.54 9.54 -26.62
N PRO A 331 -5.28 9.86 -26.98
CA PRO A 331 -4.92 10.25 -28.34
C PRO A 331 -5.36 9.23 -29.40
N ASP A 332 -5.28 7.94 -29.08
CA ASP A 332 -5.48 6.86 -30.06
C ASP A 332 -6.93 6.37 -30.12
N ARG A 333 -7.64 6.36 -28.97
CA ARG A 333 -9.03 5.90 -28.90
C ARG A 333 -9.80 6.41 -27.68
N LYS A 334 -11.12 6.24 -27.73
CA LYS A 334 -12.01 6.37 -26.57
C LYS A 334 -12.26 5.01 -25.93
N PHE A 335 -12.27 4.98 -24.61
CA PHE A 335 -12.65 3.85 -23.79
C PHE A 335 -13.97 4.17 -23.08
N LEU A 336 -14.92 3.24 -23.17
CA LEU A 336 -16.22 3.36 -22.54
C LEU A 336 -16.32 2.35 -21.39
N PHE A 337 -16.55 2.87 -20.20
CA PHE A 337 -16.76 2.09 -18.99
C PHE A 337 -18.13 2.37 -18.39
N ALA A 338 -18.68 1.41 -17.66
CA ALA A 338 -19.87 1.64 -16.83
C ALA A 338 -19.64 1.07 -15.43
N CYS A 339 -20.19 1.76 -14.42
CA CYS A 339 -20.12 1.43 -13.00
C CYS A 339 -21.51 1.02 -12.48
N GLU A 340 -21.51 0.14 -11.48
CA GLU A 340 -22.75 -0.39 -10.89
C GLU A 340 -23.51 0.67 -10.09
N THR A 341 -22.79 1.58 -9.41
CA THR A 341 -23.35 2.67 -8.60
C THR A 341 -22.77 4.01 -8.99
N GLU A 342 -23.50 5.08 -8.65
CA GLU A 342 -23.07 6.47 -8.83
C GLU A 342 -21.84 6.80 -7.96
N ASP A 343 -21.80 6.31 -6.72
CA ASP A 343 -20.65 6.50 -5.82
C ASP A 343 -19.36 5.92 -6.42
N ASP A 344 -19.42 4.71 -6.98
CA ASP A 344 -18.27 4.10 -7.64
C ASP A 344 -17.82 4.89 -8.87
N GLN A 345 -18.78 5.40 -9.66
CA GLN A 345 -18.52 6.24 -10.82
C GLN A 345 -17.80 7.53 -10.40
N LEU A 346 -18.30 8.21 -9.37
CA LEU A 346 -17.73 9.44 -8.85
C LEU A 346 -16.29 9.23 -8.35
N GLU A 347 -16.04 8.14 -7.61
CA GLU A 347 -14.71 7.79 -7.15
C GLU A 347 -13.74 7.48 -8.30
N TRP A 348 -14.18 6.74 -9.33
CA TRP A 348 -13.38 6.46 -10.52
C TRP A 348 -13.06 7.74 -11.31
N ILE A 349 -14.05 8.60 -11.55
CA ILE A 349 -13.85 9.89 -12.22
C ILE A 349 -12.87 10.75 -11.44
N THR A 350 -13.05 10.89 -10.12
CA THR A 350 -12.15 11.65 -9.25
C THR A 350 -10.71 11.12 -9.34
N THR A 351 -10.55 9.79 -9.37
CA THR A 351 -9.25 9.14 -9.55
C THR A 351 -8.62 9.46 -10.89
N PHE A 352 -9.38 9.35 -12.00
CA PHE A 352 -8.87 9.68 -13.33
C PHE A 352 -8.53 11.17 -13.46
N GLN A 353 -9.36 12.07 -12.94
CA GLN A 353 -9.13 13.51 -12.94
C GLN A 353 -7.83 13.86 -12.19
N LYS A 354 -7.58 13.24 -11.04
CA LYS A 354 -6.34 13.43 -10.27
C LYS A 354 -5.11 13.03 -11.08
N VAL A 355 -5.18 11.96 -11.86
CA VAL A 355 -4.05 11.48 -12.69
C VAL A 355 -3.87 12.33 -13.95
N ILE A 356 -4.96 12.70 -14.61
CA ILE A 356 -4.95 13.50 -15.84
C ILE A 356 -4.54 14.95 -15.57
N SER A 357 -4.87 15.50 -14.40
CA SER A 357 -4.47 16.87 -14.01
C SER A 357 -3.01 16.99 -13.60
N ARG A 358 -2.34 15.89 -13.26
CA ARG A 358 -0.90 15.87 -12.94
C ARG A 358 -0.09 15.95 -14.24
N PRO A 359 0.86 16.90 -14.37
CA PRO A 359 1.82 16.91 -15.47
C PRO A 359 2.62 15.59 -15.54
N MET A 360 3.03 15.20 -16.74
CA MET A 360 3.85 14.00 -16.92
C MET A 360 5.31 14.26 -16.52
N LEU A 361 5.90 13.29 -15.82
CA LEU A 361 7.33 13.27 -15.51
C LEU A 361 8.13 12.82 -16.74
N PRO A 362 9.42 13.21 -16.87
CA PRO A 362 10.24 12.84 -18.02
C PRO A 362 10.23 11.33 -18.34
N GLN A 363 10.36 10.48 -17.33
CA GLN A 363 10.32 9.02 -17.50
C GLN A 363 8.94 8.47 -17.93
N GLU A 364 7.86 9.19 -17.67
CA GLU A 364 6.50 8.75 -18.03
C GLU A 364 6.24 8.87 -19.53
N TYR A 365 6.94 9.77 -20.24
CA TYR A 365 6.86 9.88 -21.70
C TYR A 365 7.42 8.63 -22.40
N ALA A 366 8.52 8.07 -21.89
CA ALA A 366 9.05 6.80 -22.39
C ALA A 366 8.07 5.65 -22.17
N VAL A 367 7.40 5.63 -21.00
CA VAL A 367 6.35 4.64 -20.72
C VAL A 367 5.17 4.80 -21.67
N GLU A 368 4.67 6.02 -21.89
CA GLU A 368 3.58 6.28 -22.84
C GLU A 368 3.92 5.79 -24.25
N ALA A 369 5.14 6.06 -24.73
CA ALA A 369 5.60 5.61 -26.03
C ALA A 369 5.52 4.08 -26.16
N HIS A 370 5.87 3.31 -25.12
CA HIS A 370 5.74 1.86 -25.13
C HIS A 370 4.29 1.36 -25.22
N PHE A 371 3.31 2.13 -24.76
CA PHE A 371 1.89 1.79 -24.91
C PHE A 371 1.37 2.08 -26.32
N LYS A 372 1.87 3.15 -26.97
CA LYS A 372 1.51 3.52 -28.35
C LYS A 372 2.03 2.51 -29.38
N HIS A 373 3.22 1.95 -29.14
CA HIS A 373 3.89 1.06 -30.09
C HIS A 373 3.72 -0.44 -29.76
N LYS A 374 2.81 -0.79 -28.86
CA LYS A 374 2.48 -2.20 -28.60
C LYS A 374 1.75 -2.74 -29.85
N PRO A 375 2.28 -3.74 -30.55
CA PRO A 375 1.67 -4.27 -31.77
C PRO A 375 0.30 -4.91 -31.52
#